data_AF-A0A9C7Q5X5-F1
#
_entry.id   AF-A0A9C7Q5X5-F1
#
_cell.length_a   1.000
_cell.length_b   1.000
_cell.length_c   1.000
_cell.angle_alpha   90.00
_cell.angle_beta   90.00
_cell.angle_gamma   90.00
#
_symmetry.space_group_name_H-M   'P 1'
#
loop_
_entity.id
_entity.type
_entity.pdbx_description
1 polymer ?
#
loop_
_entity_poly.entity_id
_entity_poly.type
_entity_poly.pdbx_seq_one_letter_code
_entity_poly.pdbx_strand_id
1 'polypeptide(L)'
;MLKTRFLCKAAERVFTMVGLKPEPNAKEVLEKLYQETLEKVKILPEKSVYRQNVEKITNYRWKVVKESETVEAIEERVGMGLVEELIEQAKNELDLIPKFQEWKLWEGDPEKIKINILD
;
A
#
# COMPACT_ATOMS: atom_id res chain seq x y z
N MET A 1 28.71 35.82 0.14
CA MET A 1 27.77 34.99 0.93
C MET A 1 26.84 34.25 -0.04
N LEU A 2 27.36 33.25 -0.78
CA LEU A 2 26.60 32.47 -1.78
C LEU A 2 26.73 30.98 -1.46
N LYS A 3 25.95 30.47 -0.51
CA LYS A 3 25.76 29.01 -0.33
C LYS A 3 24.43 28.74 0.39
N THR A 4 23.30 28.99 -0.25
CA THR A 4 22.01 28.52 0.29
C THR A 4 20.98 28.13 -0.77
N ARG A 5 21.03 28.65 -2.00
CA ARG A 5 19.99 28.36 -3.00
C ARG A 5 20.07 26.98 -3.69
N PHE A 6 21.21 26.29 -3.64
CA PHE A 6 21.35 24.95 -4.26
C PHE A 6 20.77 23.82 -3.41
N LEU A 7 20.70 23.99 -2.08
CA LEU A 7 20.21 22.94 -1.17
C LEU A 7 18.68 22.83 -1.17
N CYS A 8 17.96 23.86 -1.62
CA CYS A 8 16.50 23.84 -1.71
C CYS A 8 15.95 23.02 -2.89
N LYS A 9 16.74 22.78 -3.96
CA LYS A 9 16.25 22.03 -5.13
C LYS A 9 15.85 20.58 -4.82
N ALA A 10 16.41 19.97 -3.77
CA ALA A 10 16.02 18.64 -3.32
C ALA A 10 14.76 18.63 -2.44
N ALA A 11 14.32 19.80 -1.96
CA ALA A 11 13.23 19.95 -1.00
C ALA A 11 11.88 20.35 -1.62
N GLU A 12 11.82 20.56 -2.94
CA GLU A 12 10.66 21.14 -3.63
C GLU A 12 9.87 20.09 -4.44
N ARG A 13 9.36 19.03 -3.80
CA ARG A 13 8.11 18.41 -4.28
C ARG A 13 6.97 19.10 -3.53
N VAL A 14 6.36 20.10 -4.15
CA VAL A 14 5.11 20.70 -3.65
C VAL A 14 3.99 19.72 -4.00
N PHE A 15 3.71 18.79 -3.08
CA PHE A 15 2.64 17.83 -3.29
C PHE A 15 1.28 18.53 -3.25
N THR A 16 0.38 18.13 -4.14
CA THR A 16 -0.98 18.68 -4.28
C THR A 16 -1.94 18.18 -3.20
N MET A 17 -1.51 17.25 -2.34
CA MET A 17 -2.34 16.69 -1.27
C MET A 17 -1.87 17.18 0.12
N VAL A 18 -2.82 17.70 0.90
CA VAL A 18 -2.56 18.29 2.21
C VAL A 18 -2.45 17.18 3.26
N GLY A 19 -1.38 17.21 4.07
CA GLY A 19 -1.25 16.35 5.25
C GLY A 19 -0.23 15.21 5.13
N LEU A 20 0.20 14.84 3.92
CA LEU A 20 1.29 13.89 3.72
C LEU A 20 2.65 14.60 3.68
N LYS A 21 3.60 14.07 4.44
CA LYS A 21 4.99 14.55 4.44
C LYS A 21 5.80 13.73 3.44
N PRO A 22 6.69 14.37 2.65
CA PRO A 22 7.59 13.65 1.77
C PRO A 22 8.45 12.67 2.56
N GLU A 23 8.51 11.42 2.12
CA GLU A 23 9.41 10.41 2.71
C GLU A 23 10.66 10.26 1.83
N PRO A 24 11.84 10.75 2.24
CA PRO A 24 13.05 10.70 1.43
C PRO A 24 13.49 9.27 1.08
N ASN A 25 13.18 8.28 1.94
CA ASN A 25 13.52 6.87 1.73
C ASN A 25 12.29 6.01 1.42
N ALA A 26 11.34 6.54 0.64
CA ALA A 26 10.06 5.89 0.37
C ALA A 26 10.16 4.45 -0.15
N LYS A 27 11.13 4.16 -1.03
CA LYS A 27 11.34 2.82 -1.60
C LYS A 27 11.64 1.77 -0.53
N GLU A 28 12.61 2.04 0.32
CA GLU A 28 13.01 1.12 1.40
C GLU A 28 11.86 0.89 2.40
N VAL A 29 11.14 1.97 2.72
CA VAL A 29 9.97 1.91 3.61
C VAL A 29 8.87 1.04 2.99
N LEU A 30 8.57 1.21 1.70
CA LEU A 30 7.58 0.39 0.99
C LEU A 30 7.97 -1.07 0.92
N GLU A 31 9.24 -1.38 0.60
CA GLU A 31 9.71 -2.76 0.56
C GLU A 31 9.55 -3.45 1.91
N LYS A 32 9.91 -2.77 3.01
CA LYS A 32 9.75 -3.28 4.36
C LYS A 32 8.27 -3.50 4.70
N LEU A 33 7.41 -2.51 4.41
CA LEU A 33 5.97 -2.62 4.69
C LEU A 33 5.34 -3.79 3.93
N TYR A 34 5.66 -3.98 2.64
CA TYR A 34 5.13 -5.10 1.87
C TYR A 34 5.62 -6.46 2.36
N GLN A 35 6.88 -6.57 2.79
CA GLN A 35 7.37 -7.79 3.43
C GLN A 35 6.60 -8.08 4.73
N GLU A 36 6.41 -7.07 5.58
CA GLU A 36 5.63 -7.21 6.80
C GLU A 36 4.18 -7.60 6.53
N THR A 37 3.55 -7.02 5.49
CA THR A 37 2.18 -7.37 5.08
C THR A 37 2.10 -8.83 4.66
N LEU A 38 3.03 -9.31 3.82
CA LEU A 38 3.06 -10.70 3.38
C LEU A 38 3.26 -11.68 4.55
N GLU A 39 4.03 -11.33 5.57
CA GLU A 39 4.18 -12.16 6.78
C GLU A 39 2.91 -12.17 7.63
N LYS A 40 2.29 -11.01 7.86
CA LYS A 40 1.06 -10.92 8.66
C LYS A 40 -0.14 -11.62 8.00
N VAL A 41 -0.25 -11.54 6.67
CA VAL A 41 -1.37 -12.16 5.94
C VAL A 41 -1.40 -13.69 6.10
N LYS A 42 -0.27 -14.34 6.37
CA LYS A 42 -0.20 -15.80 6.59
C LYS A 42 -1.04 -16.29 7.78
N ILE A 43 -1.39 -15.41 8.71
CA ILE A 43 -2.25 -15.74 9.86
C ILE A 43 -3.67 -16.09 9.39
N LEU A 44 -4.10 -15.58 8.23
CA LEU A 44 -5.40 -15.82 7.64
C LEU A 44 -5.41 -17.13 6.82
N PRO A 45 -6.55 -17.82 6.68
CA PRO A 45 -6.63 -19.04 5.88
C PRO A 45 -6.43 -18.78 4.38
N GLU A 46 -5.70 -19.67 3.69
CA GLU A 46 -5.38 -19.58 2.23
C GLU A 46 -6.62 -19.55 1.33
N LYS A 47 -7.70 -20.18 1.78
CA LYS A 47 -8.97 -20.20 1.04
C LYS A 47 -9.68 -18.85 1.05
N SER A 48 -9.32 -17.94 1.96
CA SER A 48 -10.00 -16.63 2.03
C SER A 48 -9.68 -15.80 0.79
N VAL A 49 -10.74 -15.27 0.16
CA VAL A 49 -10.63 -14.40 -1.03
C VAL A 49 -9.81 -13.13 -0.70
N TYR A 50 -9.98 -12.61 0.52
CA TYR A 50 -9.22 -11.46 1.01
C TYR A 50 -7.72 -11.73 1.00
N ARG A 51 -7.24 -12.84 1.61
CA ARG A 51 -5.82 -13.22 1.60
C ARG A 51 -5.26 -13.28 0.17
N GLN A 52 -5.96 -13.96 -0.73
CA GLN A 52 -5.52 -14.10 -2.12
C GLN A 52 -5.39 -12.76 -2.84
N ASN A 53 -6.32 -11.83 -2.59
CA ASN A 53 -6.29 -10.51 -3.20
C ASN A 53 -5.16 -9.64 -2.63
N VAL A 54 -5.00 -9.65 -1.30
CA VAL A 54 -3.92 -8.89 -0.64
C VAL A 54 -2.55 -9.41 -1.08
N GLU A 55 -2.35 -10.73 -1.15
CA GLU A 55 -1.11 -11.32 -1.67
C GLU A 55 -0.85 -10.93 -3.12
N LYS A 56 -1.85 -10.99 -4.00
CA LYS A 56 -1.69 -10.62 -5.42
C LYS A 56 -1.31 -9.14 -5.57
N ILE A 57 -2.02 -8.25 -4.89
CA ILE A 57 -1.78 -6.80 -4.97
C ILE A 57 -0.41 -6.46 -4.38
N THR A 58 -0.09 -7.01 -3.21
CA THR A 58 1.18 -6.73 -2.52
C THR A 58 2.36 -7.25 -3.32
N ASN A 59 2.28 -8.46 -3.88
CA ASN A 59 3.34 -9.01 -4.72
C ASN A 59 3.55 -8.22 -6.02
N TYR A 60 2.47 -7.77 -6.66
CA TYR A 60 2.55 -6.89 -7.83
C TYR A 60 3.26 -5.59 -7.49
N ARG A 61 2.80 -4.89 -6.45
CA ARG A 61 3.39 -3.61 -6.01
C ARG A 61 4.84 -3.79 -5.59
N TRP A 62 5.16 -4.83 -4.83
CA TRP A 62 6.52 -5.13 -4.40
C TRP A 62 7.47 -5.40 -5.57
N LYS A 63 7.00 -6.12 -6.60
CA LYS A 63 7.76 -6.33 -7.84
C LYS A 63 8.05 -5.02 -8.55
N VAL A 64 7.04 -4.14 -8.68
CA VAL A 64 7.22 -2.82 -9.30
C VAL A 64 8.22 -1.97 -8.54
N VAL A 65 8.15 -1.95 -7.20
CA VAL A 65 9.09 -1.20 -6.35
C VAL A 65 10.53 -1.71 -6.52
N LYS A 66 10.72 -3.03 -6.58
CA LYS A 66 12.05 -3.63 -6.79
C LYS A 66 12.64 -3.30 -8.16
N GLU A 67 11.85 -3.42 -9.21
CA GLU A 67 12.30 -3.20 -10.60
C GLU A 67 12.55 -1.73 -10.94
N SER A 68 11.90 -0.80 -10.22
CA SER A 68 11.99 0.63 -10.53
C SER A 68 13.11 1.30 -9.73
N GLU A 69 13.92 2.11 -10.38
CA GLU A 69 15.02 2.86 -9.73
C GLU A 69 14.54 4.20 -9.15
N THR A 70 13.56 4.84 -9.80
CA THR A 70 13.04 6.17 -9.43
C THR A 70 11.63 6.09 -8.86
N VAL A 71 11.27 7.07 -8.03
CA VAL A 71 9.94 7.15 -7.39
C VAL A 71 8.85 7.43 -8.43
N GLU A 72 9.15 8.26 -9.42
CA GLU A 72 8.25 8.60 -10.53
C GLU A 72 7.86 7.36 -11.34
N ALA A 73 8.81 6.46 -11.60
CA ALA A 73 8.53 5.22 -12.32
C ALA A 73 7.62 4.27 -11.53
N ILE A 74 7.72 4.29 -10.19
CA ILE A 74 6.82 3.53 -9.32
C ILE A 74 5.40 4.10 -9.42
N GLU A 75 5.27 5.42 -9.32
CA GLU A 75 3.99 6.14 -9.40
C GLU A 75 3.27 5.86 -10.74
N GLU A 76 4.00 5.93 -11.85
CA GLU A 76 3.46 5.67 -13.19
C GLU A 76 3.05 4.20 -13.38
N ARG A 77 3.88 3.24 -12.96
CA ARG A 77 3.61 1.81 -13.14
C ARG A 77 2.51 1.28 -12.23
N VAL A 78 2.43 1.78 -10.99
CA VAL A 78 1.38 1.38 -10.05
C VAL A 78 0.07 2.10 -10.39
N GLY A 79 0.13 3.36 -10.82
CA GLY A 79 -1.03 4.12 -11.28
C GLY A 79 -2.06 4.40 -10.19
N MET A 80 -1.65 4.44 -8.92
CA MET A 80 -2.53 4.60 -7.75
C MET A 80 -2.10 5.79 -6.87
N GLY A 81 -1.86 6.93 -7.51
CA GLY A 81 -1.49 8.16 -6.83
C GLY A 81 0.00 8.24 -6.49
N LEU A 82 0.30 8.99 -5.43
CA LEU A 82 1.66 9.29 -4.99
C LEU A 82 2.23 8.15 -4.13
N VAL A 83 3.56 8.07 -4.06
CA VAL A 83 4.24 7.02 -3.29
C VAL A 83 3.88 7.09 -1.78
N GLU A 84 3.63 8.28 -1.26
CA GLU A 84 3.22 8.51 0.12
C GLU A 84 1.84 7.89 0.43
N GLU A 85 0.93 7.91 -0.54
CA GLU A 85 -0.38 7.26 -0.41
C GLU A 85 -0.23 5.75 -0.39
N LEU A 86 0.70 5.20 -1.17
CA LEU A 86 1.00 3.77 -1.14
C LEU A 86 1.55 3.32 0.21
N ILE A 87 2.36 4.16 0.86
CA ILE A 87 2.88 3.92 2.22
C ILE A 87 1.72 3.90 3.22
N GLU A 88 0.82 4.88 3.16
CA GLU A 88 -0.34 4.95 4.06
C GLU A 88 -1.29 3.76 3.85
N GLN A 89 -1.57 3.40 2.59
CA GLN A 89 -2.36 2.20 2.28
C GLN A 89 -1.73 0.93 2.85
N ALA A 90 -0.41 0.76 2.72
CA ALA A 90 0.29 -0.40 3.26
C ALA A 90 0.21 -0.46 4.80
N LYS A 91 0.31 0.69 5.49
CA LYS A 91 0.13 0.78 6.94
C LYS A 91 -1.31 0.45 7.36
N ASN A 92 -2.30 1.01 6.66
CA ASN A 92 -3.70 0.72 6.91
C ASN A 92 -4.01 -0.77 6.73
N GLU A 93 -3.40 -1.42 5.74
CA GLU A 93 -3.54 -2.86 5.51
C GLU A 93 -2.96 -3.67 6.69
N LEU A 94 -1.78 -3.28 7.21
CA LEU A 94 -1.17 -3.91 8.38
C LEU A 94 -2.03 -3.81 9.65
N ASP A 95 -2.79 -2.72 9.79
CA ASP A 95 -3.74 -2.50 10.89
C ASP A 95 -5.10 -3.19 10.65
N LEU A 96 -5.45 -3.44 9.39
CA LEU A 96 -6.68 -4.12 9.00
C LEU A 96 -6.58 -5.63 9.20
N ILE A 97 -5.44 -6.26 8.89
CA ILE A 97 -5.27 -7.72 8.98
C ILE A 97 -5.67 -8.29 10.37
N PRO A 98 -5.25 -7.72 11.51
CA PRO A 98 -5.67 -8.21 12.83
C PRO A 98 -7.18 -8.07 13.06
N LYS A 99 -7.79 -6.97 12.59
CA LYS A 99 -9.25 -6.76 12.69
C LYS A 99 -10.01 -7.75 11.81
N PHE A 100 -9.49 -8.03 10.62
CA PHE A 100 -10.05 -9.03 9.71
C PHE A 100 -10.03 -10.40 10.37
N GLN A 101 -8.95 -10.72 11.10
CA GLN A 101 -8.83 -11.95 11.86
C GLN A 101 -9.86 -12.05 12.99
N GLU A 102 -10.03 -10.97 13.77
CA GLU A 102 -11.00 -10.89 14.86
C GLU A 102 -12.43 -11.09 14.36
N TRP A 103 -12.78 -10.46 13.24
CA TRP A 103 -14.13 -10.48 12.69
C TRP A 103 -14.45 -11.71 11.85
N LYS A 104 -13.44 -12.52 11.51
CA LYS A 104 -13.60 -13.77 10.74
C LYS A 104 -14.47 -13.61 9.49
N LEU A 105 -14.26 -12.52 8.76
CA LEU A 105 -15.11 -12.13 7.62
C LEU A 105 -15.15 -13.17 6.48
N TRP A 106 -14.21 -14.13 6.47
CA TRP A 106 -14.17 -15.23 5.51
C TRP A 106 -15.16 -16.38 5.81
N GLU A 107 -15.82 -16.40 6.97
CA GLU A 107 -16.78 -17.46 7.35
C GLU A 107 -18.21 -17.19 6.84
N GLY A 108 -18.44 -16.09 6.13
CA GLY A 108 -19.75 -15.75 5.55
C GLY A 108 -20.20 -16.77 4.51
N ASP A 109 -21.40 -17.32 4.69
CA ASP A 109 -22.03 -18.25 3.74
C ASP A 109 -22.72 -17.46 2.61
N PRO A 110 -22.19 -17.46 1.38
CA PRO A 110 -22.73 -16.66 0.29
C PRO A 110 -24.17 -17.05 -0.08
N GLU A 111 -24.60 -18.28 0.22
CA GLU A 111 -25.97 -18.74 -0.09
C GLU A 111 -27.03 -18.12 0.82
N LYS A 112 -26.63 -17.66 2.02
CA LYS A 112 -27.56 -17.07 3.00
C LYS A 112 -27.75 -15.57 2.82
N ILE A 113 -26.87 -14.90 2.07
CA ILE A 113 -26.91 -13.45 1.87
C ILE A 113 -27.77 -13.15 0.65
N LYS A 114 -29.05 -12.82 0.86
CA LYS A 114 -29.91 -12.28 -0.21
C LYS A 114 -29.51 -10.85 -0.49
N ILE A 115 -28.73 -10.63 -1.55
CA ILE A 115 -28.41 -9.29 -2.05
C ILE A 115 -29.53 -8.86 -2.98
N ASN A 116 -30.38 -7.93 -2.51
CA ASN A 116 -31.36 -7.28 -3.39
C ASN A 116 -30.65 -6.15 -4.13
N ILE A 117 -30.28 -6.41 -5.38
CA ILE A 117 -29.80 -5.37 -6.28
C ILE A 117 -31.05 -4.57 -6.70
N LEU A 118 -31.15 -3.33 -6.25
CA LEU A 118 -32.16 -2.41 -6.75
C LEU A 118 -31.66 -1.89 -8.10
N ASP A 119 -32.40 -2.22 -9.16
CA ASP A 119 -32.19 -1.69 -10.51
C ASP A 119 -32.37 -0.16 -10.58
#